data_AF-A0A955GQY9-F1
#
_entry.id   AF-A0A955GQY9-F1
#
_cell.length_a   1.000
_cell.length_b   1.000
_cell.length_c   1.000
_cell.angle_alpha   90.00
_cell.angle_beta   90.00
_cell.angle_gamma   90.00
#
_symmetry.space_group_name_H-M   'P 1'
#
loop_
_entity.id
_entity.type
_entity.pdbx_description
1 polymer ?
#
loop_
_entity_poly.entity_id
_entity_poly.type
_entity_poly.pdbx_seq_one_letter_code
_entity_poly.pdbx_strand_id
1 'polypeptide(L)'
;MSEKHYTTSQQLGLDFYNSKEQFEKFKVDIKKVFNKAKITFPKILDNTLTQKILKNFFKVAKSIFDYYSWMDPLFTDEAFKRSSTSPILKKHLDEVSVIKDEYREQLNSFFLEDDNFLEKLIHKLSRDFDVAVEDLKFYRIHELYGLFEDKKVLSQELRERKNAYLLIGLSKNIESLYGENAQSVIASIVKHREYQGGNIQGTVANVSSTPKIEGRVKKIPLDYSDFVTMKAVMSEMKQGEILVAQSTAPELLPACKKAAAIITNVGGLLSHAAIVSREFNIPCIVGTVHATEVLKDGDLVEVDADNGTVKILETYE
;
A
#
# COMPACT_ATOMS: atom_id res chain seq x y z
N MET A 1 2.93 -15.49 -3.03
CA MET A 1 2.50 -15.90 -4.39
C MET A 1 3.52 -16.90 -4.91
N SER A 2 3.13 -18.08 -5.42
CA SER A 2 4.13 -19.01 -5.96
C SER A 2 4.62 -18.56 -7.34
N GLU A 3 5.89 -18.83 -7.64
CA GLU A 3 6.57 -18.48 -8.90
C GLU A 3 5.73 -18.87 -10.14
N LYS A 4 5.07 -20.03 -10.09
CA LYS A 4 4.17 -20.52 -11.14
C LYS A 4 2.98 -19.59 -11.44
N HIS A 5 2.36 -19.00 -10.41
CA HIS A 5 1.22 -18.09 -10.60
C HIS A 5 1.70 -16.75 -11.20
N TYR A 6 2.87 -16.27 -10.78
CA TYR A 6 3.48 -15.08 -11.35
C TYR A 6 3.73 -15.25 -12.85
N THR A 7 4.38 -16.34 -13.25
CA THR A 7 4.63 -16.65 -14.67
C THR A 7 3.34 -16.77 -15.49
N THR A 8 2.27 -17.31 -14.89
CA THR A 8 0.97 -17.42 -15.57
C THR A 8 0.35 -16.05 -15.84
N SER A 9 0.31 -15.16 -14.85
CA SER A 9 -0.20 -13.79 -15.02
C SER A 9 0.61 -12.99 -16.03
N GLN A 10 1.94 -13.15 -16.02
CA GLN A 10 2.83 -12.50 -16.97
C GLN A 10 2.57 -12.94 -18.42
N GLN A 11 2.33 -14.25 -18.64
CA GLN A 11 1.98 -14.74 -19.97
C GLN A 11 0.59 -14.24 -20.42
N LEU A 12 -0.40 -14.25 -19.54
CA LEU A 12 -1.74 -13.71 -19.83
C LEU A 12 -1.67 -12.22 -20.20
N GLY A 13 -0.86 -11.45 -19.47
CA GLY A 13 -0.61 -10.04 -19.76
C GLY A 13 0.04 -9.84 -21.12
N LEU A 14 1.10 -10.61 -21.42
CA LEU A 14 1.75 -10.58 -22.73
C LEU A 14 0.77 -10.86 -23.87
N ASP A 15 -0.05 -11.91 -23.76
CA ASP A 15 -1.03 -12.27 -24.78
C ASP A 15 -2.10 -11.18 -24.98
N PHE A 16 -2.55 -10.58 -23.87
CA PHE A 16 -3.48 -9.45 -23.86
C PHE A 16 -2.90 -8.22 -24.58
N TYR A 17 -1.71 -7.76 -24.17
CA TYR A 17 -1.07 -6.58 -24.77
C TYR A 17 -0.65 -6.82 -26.22
N ASN A 18 -0.43 -8.06 -26.64
CA ASN A 18 -0.11 -8.37 -28.03
C ASN A 18 -1.36 -8.47 -28.93
N SER A 19 -2.56 -8.53 -28.34
CA SER A 19 -3.83 -8.64 -29.06
C SER A 19 -4.50 -7.28 -29.27
N LYS A 20 -4.56 -6.82 -30.52
CA LYS A 20 -5.28 -5.59 -30.90
C LYS A 20 -6.76 -5.65 -30.51
N GLU A 21 -7.42 -6.77 -30.74
CA GLU A 21 -8.85 -6.92 -30.44
C GLU A 21 -9.14 -6.81 -28.94
N GLN A 22 -8.38 -7.55 -28.12
CA GLN A 22 -8.58 -7.54 -26.67
C GLN A 22 -8.26 -6.18 -26.06
N PHE A 23 -7.18 -5.53 -26.53
CA PHE A 23 -6.78 -4.22 -26.02
C PHE A 23 -7.79 -3.12 -26.39
N GLU A 24 -8.28 -3.07 -27.64
CA GLU A 24 -9.33 -2.12 -28.03
C GLU A 24 -10.62 -2.35 -27.25
N LYS A 25 -11.01 -3.61 -27.04
CA LYS A 25 -12.15 -3.95 -26.19
C LYS A 25 -11.97 -3.47 -24.75
N PHE A 26 -10.79 -3.66 -24.18
CA PHE A 26 -10.45 -3.19 -22.83
C PHE A 26 -10.63 -1.67 -22.70
N LYS A 27 -10.11 -0.88 -23.65
CA LYS A 27 -10.25 0.59 -23.65
C LYS A 27 -11.71 1.05 -23.62
N VAL A 28 -12.56 0.37 -24.41
CA VAL A 28 -14.00 0.67 -24.44
C VAL A 28 -14.67 0.26 -23.13
N ASP A 29 -14.34 -0.90 -22.60
CA ASP A 29 -15.01 -1.46 -21.43
C ASP A 29 -14.61 -0.75 -20.12
N ILE A 30 -13.34 -0.41 -19.92
CA ILE A 30 -12.90 0.36 -18.74
C ILE A 30 -13.61 1.72 -18.67
N LYS A 31 -13.71 2.42 -19.80
CA LYS A 31 -14.45 3.69 -19.90
C LYS A 31 -15.92 3.54 -19.53
N LYS A 32 -16.59 2.46 -19.99
CA LYS A 32 -17.98 2.17 -19.61
C LYS A 32 -18.13 1.91 -18.12
N VAL A 33 -17.19 1.18 -17.50
CA VAL A 33 -17.21 0.88 -16.07
C VAL A 33 -17.09 2.16 -15.24
N PHE A 34 -16.13 3.03 -15.55
CA PHE A 34 -15.95 4.30 -14.84
C PHE A 34 -17.13 5.27 -15.05
N ASN A 35 -17.68 5.35 -16.26
CA ASN A 35 -18.90 6.14 -16.50
C ASN A 35 -20.09 5.60 -15.70
N LYS A 36 -20.22 4.28 -15.58
CA LYS A 36 -21.26 3.66 -14.74
C LYS A 36 -21.05 3.97 -13.26
N ALA A 37 -19.80 4.04 -12.78
CA ALA A 37 -19.47 4.42 -11.41
C ALA A 37 -19.93 5.85 -11.09
N LYS A 38 -19.64 6.81 -11.98
CA LYS A 38 -20.09 8.22 -11.86
C LYS A 38 -21.60 8.36 -11.70
N ILE A 39 -22.38 7.46 -12.32
CA ILE A 39 -23.85 7.46 -12.21
C ILE A 39 -24.33 6.66 -10.98
N THR A 40 -23.61 5.61 -10.61
CA THR A 40 -24.04 4.65 -9.57
C THR A 40 -23.70 5.12 -8.17
N PHE A 41 -22.50 5.66 -7.96
CA PHE A 41 -21.99 5.98 -6.63
C PHE A 41 -22.75 7.12 -5.96
N PRO A 42 -23.13 8.23 -6.63
CA PRO A 42 -23.94 9.27 -6.00
C PRO A 42 -25.26 8.78 -5.41
N LYS A 43 -25.85 7.71 -5.96
CA LYS A 43 -27.13 7.14 -5.47
C LYS A 43 -27.05 6.58 -4.06
N ILE A 44 -25.85 6.32 -3.54
CA ILE A 44 -25.70 5.93 -2.13
C ILE A 44 -26.05 7.08 -1.18
N LEU A 45 -26.05 8.34 -1.66
CA LEU A 45 -26.37 9.53 -0.88
C LEU A 45 -27.86 9.90 -0.94
N ASP A 46 -28.67 9.14 -1.67
CA ASP A 46 -30.12 9.33 -1.72
C ASP A 46 -30.71 9.18 -0.30
N ASN A 47 -31.85 9.86 -0.05
CA ASN A 47 -32.48 9.90 1.28
C ASN A 47 -32.72 8.48 1.86
N THR A 48 -33.07 7.50 1.01
CA THR A 48 -33.26 6.10 1.42
C THR A 48 -32.24 5.20 0.72
N LEU A 49 -31.25 4.72 1.47
CA LEU A 49 -30.36 3.67 0.98
C LEU A 49 -31.09 2.33 1.01
N THR A 50 -30.95 1.53 -0.04
CA THR A 50 -31.52 0.18 -0.14
C THR A 50 -30.42 -0.85 -0.34
N GLN A 51 -30.67 -2.10 0.07
CA GLN A 51 -29.74 -3.21 -0.15
C GLN A 51 -29.42 -3.37 -1.66
N LYS A 52 -30.37 -3.06 -2.55
CA LYS A 52 -30.17 -3.09 -4.01
C LYS A 52 -29.17 -2.02 -4.48
N ILE A 53 -29.26 -0.80 -3.95
CA ILE A 53 -28.30 0.27 -4.24
C ILE A 53 -26.91 -0.14 -3.76
N LEU A 54 -26.81 -0.65 -2.53
CA LEU A 54 -25.55 -1.10 -1.93
C LEU A 54 -24.89 -2.24 -2.72
N LYS A 55 -25.66 -3.26 -3.11
CA LYS A 55 -25.18 -4.36 -3.97
C LYS A 55 -24.68 -3.84 -5.32
N ASN A 56 -25.36 -2.86 -5.92
CA ASN A 56 -24.93 -2.28 -7.18
C ASN A 56 -23.65 -1.44 -7.03
N PHE A 57 -23.49 -0.70 -5.93
CA PHE A 57 -22.26 0.01 -5.60
C PHE A 57 -21.05 -0.94 -5.59
N PHE A 58 -21.08 -1.99 -4.77
CA PHE A 58 -19.97 -2.94 -4.66
C PHE A 58 -19.76 -3.76 -5.95
N LYS A 59 -20.82 -4.05 -6.71
CA LYS A 59 -20.68 -4.69 -8.03
C LYS A 59 -19.89 -3.82 -9.00
N VAL A 60 -20.17 -2.52 -9.06
CA VAL A 60 -19.44 -1.58 -9.93
C VAL A 60 -18.02 -1.36 -9.40
N ALA A 61 -17.84 -1.23 -8.08
CA ALA A 61 -16.52 -1.14 -7.46
C ALA A 61 -15.65 -2.36 -7.81
N LYS A 62 -16.18 -3.58 -7.69
CA LYS A 62 -15.48 -4.80 -8.12
C LYS A 62 -15.06 -4.72 -9.60
N SER A 63 -15.97 -4.30 -10.49
CA SER A 63 -15.63 -4.15 -11.91
C SER A 63 -14.53 -3.13 -12.15
N ILE A 64 -14.47 -2.01 -11.41
CA ILE A 64 -13.34 -1.07 -11.51
C ILE A 64 -12.03 -1.80 -11.26
N PHE A 65 -11.92 -2.52 -10.14
CA PHE A 65 -10.69 -3.23 -9.77
C PHE A 65 -10.36 -4.38 -10.73
N ASP A 66 -11.36 -5.12 -11.24
CA ASP A 66 -11.17 -6.19 -12.23
C ASP A 66 -10.50 -5.67 -13.52
N TYR A 67 -10.82 -4.45 -13.96
CA TYR A 67 -10.18 -3.83 -15.12
C TYR A 67 -8.86 -3.14 -14.74
N TYR A 68 -8.84 -2.44 -13.60
CA TYR A 68 -7.65 -1.72 -13.16
C TYR A 68 -6.45 -2.64 -12.94
N SER A 69 -6.68 -3.87 -12.47
CA SER A 69 -5.62 -4.87 -12.23
C SER A 69 -4.86 -5.29 -13.48
N TRP A 70 -5.44 -5.19 -14.68
CA TRP A 70 -4.73 -5.51 -15.94
C TRP A 70 -3.57 -4.55 -16.23
N MET A 71 -3.55 -3.40 -15.54
CA MET A 71 -2.50 -2.38 -15.64
C MET A 71 -1.43 -2.54 -14.54
N ASP A 72 -1.50 -3.59 -13.72
CA ASP A 72 -0.50 -3.87 -12.70
C ASP A 72 0.75 -4.57 -13.27
N PRO A 73 1.92 -4.41 -12.62
CA PRO A 73 3.17 -5.10 -12.97
C PRO A 73 3.02 -6.60 -13.22
N LEU A 74 2.09 -7.24 -12.50
CA LEU A 74 1.73 -8.65 -12.67
C LEU A 74 1.34 -9.04 -14.10
N PHE A 75 0.84 -8.10 -14.90
CA PHE A 75 0.41 -8.30 -16.29
C PHE A 75 1.22 -7.45 -17.28
N THR A 76 1.93 -6.42 -16.85
CA THR A 76 2.68 -5.52 -17.75
C THR A 76 4.15 -5.88 -17.90
N ASP A 77 4.80 -6.49 -16.90
CA ASP A 77 6.28 -6.58 -16.88
C ASP A 77 6.85 -7.40 -18.04
N GLU A 78 6.27 -8.55 -18.36
CA GLU A 78 6.75 -9.41 -19.45
C GLU A 78 6.46 -8.77 -20.82
N ALA A 79 5.31 -8.11 -20.98
CA ALA A 79 5.03 -7.30 -22.16
C ALA A 79 6.05 -6.17 -22.33
N PHE A 80 6.42 -5.51 -21.22
CA PHE A 80 7.40 -4.43 -21.21
C PHE A 80 8.79 -4.92 -21.60
N LYS A 81 9.25 -6.05 -21.07
CA LYS A 81 10.54 -6.66 -21.46
C LYS A 81 10.64 -6.94 -22.96
N ARG A 82 9.53 -7.32 -23.60
CA ARG A 82 9.47 -7.65 -25.04
C ARG A 82 9.11 -6.44 -25.92
N SER A 83 8.84 -5.28 -25.33
CA SER A 83 8.40 -4.09 -26.06
C SER A 83 9.49 -3.48 -26.96
N SER A 84 10.77 -3.68 -26.63
CA SER A 84 11.91 -3.20 -27.42
C SER A 84 11.97 -3.78 -28.84
N THR A 85 11.37 -4.95 -29.05
CA THR A 85 11.33 -5.65 -30.35
C THR A 85 9.92 -5.78 -30.92
N SER A 86 8.89 -5.29 -30.23
CA SER A 86 7.49 -5.39 -30.65
C SER A 86 6.80 -4.02 -30.65
N PRO A 87 6.59 -3.40 -31.84
CA PRO A 87 5.93 -2.11 -31.95
C PRO A 87 4.51 -2.08 -31.37
N ILE A 88 3.77 -3.20 -31.45
CA ILE A 88 2.41 -3.29 -30.91
C ILE A 88 2.41 -3.30 -29.37
N LEU A 89 3.33 -4.05 -28.75
CA LEU A 89 3.47 -4.06 -27.30
C LEU A 89 3.88 -2.68 -26.80
N LYS A 90 4.87 -2.05 -27.46
CA LYS A 90 5.31 -0.71 -27.09
C LYS A 90 4.15 0.29 -27.15
N LYS A 91 3.41 0.30 -28.26
CA LYS A 91 2.23 1.16 -28.45
C LYS A 91 1.17 0.94 -27.36
N HIS A 92 0.77 -0.32 -27.12
CA HIS A 92 -0.29 -0.59 -26.13
C HIS A 92 0.16 -0.29 -24.70
N LEU A 93 1.42 -0.51 -24.35
CA LEU A 93 1.96 -0.13 -23.04
C LEU A 93 2.02 1.40 -22.85
N ASP A 94 2.38 2.15 -23.89
CA ASP A 94 2.36 3.60 -23.84
C ASP A 94 0.91 4.12 -23.67
N GLU A 95 -0.05 3.53 -24.42
CA GLU A 95 -1.49 3.85 -24.26
C GLU A 95 -2.03 3.47 -22.87
N VAL A 96 -1.64 2.31 -22.32
CA VAL A 96 -2.14 1.87 -21.02
C VAL A 96 -1.59 2.71 -19.87
N SER A 97 -0.40 3.27 -20.00
CA SER A 97 0.15 4.21 -19.01
C SER A 97 -0.75 5.45 -18.89
N VAL A 98 -1.15 6.03 -20.02
CA VAL A 98 -2.05 7.20 -20.05
C VAL A 98 -3.42 6.86 -19.45
N ILE A 99 -3.96 5.70 -19.83
CA ILE A 99 -5.22 5.19 -19.27
C ILE A 99 -5.12 5.01 -17.75
N LYS A 100 -4.02 4.42 -17.27
CA LYS A 100 -3.81 4.18 -15.84
C LYS A 100 -3.83 5.47 -15.06
N ASP A 101 -3.14 6.51 -15.54
CA ASP A 101 -3.09 7.81 -14.89
C ASP A 101 -4.47 8.49 -14.89
N GLU A 102 -5.19 8.51 -16.02
CA GLU A 102 -6.55 9.09 -16.13
C GLU A 102 -7.54 8.45 -15.15
N TYR A 103 -7.51 7.12 -15.03
CA TYR A 103 -8.47 6.40 -14.19
C TYR A 103 -8.01 6.27 -12.73
N ARG A 104 -6.73 6.48 -12.43
CA ARG A 104 -6.23 6.50 -11.05
C ARG A 104 -6.82 7.66 -10.26
N GLU A 105 -6.86 8.86 -10.86
CA GLU A 105 -7.46 10.03 -10.24
C GLU A 105 -8.94 9.79 -9.88
N GLN A 106 -9.69 9.18 -10.80
CA GLN A 106 -11.09 8.81 -10.55
C GLN A 106 -11.23 7.73 -9.48
N LEU A 107 -10.36 6.71 -9.49
CA LEU A 107 -10.35 5.65 -8.49
C LEU A 107 -10.05 6.23 -7.10
N ASN A 108 -9.11 7.16 -7.00
CA ASN A 108 -8.77 7.85 -5.77
C ASN A 108 -9.97 8.63 -5.23
N SER A 109 -10.61 9.46 -6.06
CA SER A 109 -11.83 10.20 -5.70
C SER A 109 -12.98 9.28 -5.25
N PHE A 110 -13.05 8.05 -5.77
CA PHE A 110 -14.08 7.10 -5.38
C PHE A 110 -13.81 6.39 -4.06
N PHE A 111 -12.55 6.12 -3.70
CA PHE A 111 -12.22 5.19 -2.61
C PHE A 111 -11.08 5.59 -1.67
N LEU A 112 -10.19 6.51 -2.05
CA LEU A 112 -8.91 6.73 -1.35
C LEU A 112 -8.67 8.17 -0.89
N GLU A 113 -9.19 9.18 -1.59
CA GLU A 113 -9.12 10.58 -1.16
C GLU A 113 -10.08 10.87 0.00
N ASP A 114 -9.87 11.97 0.71
CA ASP A 114 -10.80 12.42 1.74
C ASP A 114 -12.20 12.68 1.15
N ASP A 115 -13.26 12.39 1.91
CA ASP A 115 -14.65 12.59 1.50
C ASP A 115 -15.05 11.77 0.25
N ASN A 116 -14.38 10.63 0.03
CA ASN A 116 -14.70 9.72 -1.06
C ASN A 116 -16.07 9.01 -0.88
N PHE A 117 -16.54 8.31 -1.93
CA PHE A 117 -17.85 7.64 -1.89
C PHE A 117 -17.91 6.47 -0.90
N LEU A 118 -16.82 5.75 -0.68
CA LEU A 118 -16.79 4.68 0.32
C LEU A 118 -16.92 5.25 1.73
N GLU A 119 -16.20 6.32 2.06
CA GLU A 119 -16.31 7.00 3.35
C GLU A 119 -17.73 7.53 3.59
N LYS A 120 -18.30 8.23 2.59
CA LYS A 120 -19.69 8.70 2.64
C LYS A 120 -20.69 7.57 2.86
N LEU A 121 -20.47 6.42 2.21
CA LEU A 121 -21.29 5.23 2.39
C LEU A 121 -21.20 4.70 3.83
N ILE A 122 -19.99 4.58 4.38
CA ILE A 122 -19.79 4.12 5.75
C ILE A 122 -20.49 5.05 6.74
N HIS A 123 -20.35 6.36 6.59
CA HIS A 123 -21.06 7.32 7.46
C HIS A 123 -22.58 7.24 7.31
N LYS A 124 -23.09 7.00 6.09
CA LYS A 124 -24.53 6.81 5.91
C LYS A 124 -25.02 5.52 6.56
N LEU A 125 -24.33 4.40 6.37
CA LEU A 125 -24.65 3.13 7.04
C LEU A 125 -24.60 3.27 8.56
N SER A 126 -23.63 4.01 9.08
CA SER A 126 -23.52 4.29 10.51
C SER A 126 -24.78 4.97 11.06
N ARG A 127 -25.25 6.02 10.39
CA ARG A 127 -26.47 6.75 10.77
C ARG A 127 -27.74 5.92 10.57
N ASP A 128 -27.87 5.26 9.43
CA ASP A 128 -29.10 4.55 9.05
C ASP A 128 -29.32 3.29 9.91
N PHE A 129 -28.25 2.65 10.41
CA PHE A 129 -28.31 1.39 11.15
C PHE A 129 -27.83 1.46 12.60
N ASP A 130 -27.40 2.62 13.09
CA ASP A 130 -26.85 2.79 14.45
C ASP A 130 -25.68 1.81 14.73
N VAL A 131 -24.61 1.97 13.96
CA VAL A 131 -23.35 1.23 14.08
C VAL A 131 -22.19 2.21 14.02
N ALA A 132 -21.20 2.10 14.89
CA ALA A 132 -20.04 2.99 14.87
C ALA A 132 -19.29 2.92 13.53
N VAL A 133 -18.78 4.06 13.07
CA VAL A 133 -17.98 4.16 11.82
C VAL A 133 -16.74 3.26 11.91
N GLU A 134 -16.12 3.23 13.09
CA GLU A 134 -14.93 2.43 13.40
C GLU A 134 -15.22 0.94 13.36
N ASP A 135 -16.46 0.52 13.63
CA ASP A 135 -16.88 -0.88 13.55
C ASP A 135 -17.15 -1.29 12.10
N LEU A 136 -17.83 -0.43 11.32
CA LEU A 136 -18.18 -0.70 9.93
C LEU A 136 -16.96 -0.93 9.03
N LYS A 137 -15.81 -0.34 9.36
CA LYS A 137 -14.52 -0.60 8.68
C LYS A 137 -14.07 -2.07 8.77
N PHE A 138 -14.60 -2.83 9.74
CA PHE A 138 -14.29 -4.25 9.95
C PHE A 138 -15.43 -5.18 9.50
N TYR A 139 -16.51 -4.66 8.91
CA TYR A 139 -17.56 -5.47 8.30
C TYR A 139 -17.12 -5.97 6.93
N ARG A 140 -17.51 -7.20 6.58
CA ARG A 140 -17.37 -7.75 5.24
C ARG A 140 -18.52 -7.25 4.37
N ILE A 141 -18.32 -7.20 3.05
CA ILE A 141 -19.32 -6.71 2.10
C ILE A 141 -20.69 -7.41 2.28
N HIS A 142 -20.70 -8.73 2.50
CA HIS A 142 -21.96 -9.47 2.68
C HIS A 142 -22.63 -9.19 4.03
N GLU A 143 -21.86 -8.85 5.06
CA GLU A 143 -22.38 -8.46 6.37
C GLU A 143 -23.01 -7.06 6.32
N LEU A 144 -22.47 -6.15 5.50
CA LEU A 144 -23.12 -4.87 5.21
C LEU A 144 -24.50 -5.06 4.57
N TYR A 145 -24.71 -6.12 3.78
CA TYR A 145 -26.04 -6.45 3.27
C TYR A 145 -26.97 -6.96 4.38
N GLY A 146 -26.43 -7.64 5.40
CA GLY A 146 -27.17 -8.14 6.55
C GLY A 146 -27.77 -7.04 7.42
N LEU A 147 -27.22 -5.82 7.40
CA LEU A 147 -27.77 -4.67 8.11
C LEU A 147 -29.23 -4.38 7.73
N PHE A 148 -29.60 -4.59 6.46
CA PHE A 148 -30.99 -4.42 5.96
C PHE A 148 -31.96 -5.51 6.43
N GLU A 149 -31.45 -6.53 7.11
CA GLU A 149 -32.20 -7.64 7.72
C GLU A 149 -32.02 -7.63 9.24
N ASP A 150 -31.59 -6.50 9.82
CA ASP A 150 -31.26 -6.34 11.25
C ASP A 150 -30.19 -7.30 11.77
N LYS A 151 -29.33 -7.81 10.88
CA LYS A 151 -28.19 -8.69 11.23
C LYS A 151 -26.91 -7.89 11.36
N LYS A 152 -26.66 -7.38 12.57
CA LYS A 152 -25.39 -6.74 12.95
C LYS A 152 -24.34 -7.80 13.35
N VAL A 153 -23.06 -7.51 13.08
CA VAL A 153 -21.96 -8.36 13.54
C VAL A 153 -21.82 -8.20 15.05
N LEU A 154 -21.55 -9.31 15.75
CA LEU A 154 -21.38 -9.30 17.21
C LEU A 154 -20.15 -8.48 17.62
N SER A 155 -20.28 -7.68 18.68
CA SER A 155 -19.18 -6.84 19.17
C SER A 155 -17.92 -7.63 19.54
N GLN A 156 -18.06 -8.88 20.01
CA GLN A 156 -16.92 -9.75 20.27
C GLN A 156 -16.14 -10.06 18.98
N GLU A 157 -16.84 -10.45 17.91
CA GLU A 157 -16.19 -10.76 16.63
C GLU A 157 -15.48 -9.53 16.04
N LEU A 158 -16.09 -8.34 16.16
CA LEU A 158 -15.45 -7.09 15.75
C LEU A 158 -14.19 -6.78 16.56
N ARG A 159 -14.19 -7.02 17.88
CA ARG A 159 -12.98 -6.87 18.70
C ARG A 159 -11.87 -7.82 18.27
N GLU A 160 -12.19 -9.06 17.95
CA GLU A 160 -11.20 -10.03 17.48
C GLU A 160 -10.59 -9.61 16.13
N ARG A 161 -11.41 -9.10 15.20
CA ARG A 161 -10.94 -8.55 13.92
C ARG A 161 -10.05 -7.31 14.10
N LYS A 162 -10.40 -6.42 15.02
CA LYS A 162 -9.61 -5.22 15.35
C LYS A 162 -8.27 -5.57 15.99
N ASN A 163 -8.24 -6.61 16.81
CA ASN A 163 -7.02 -7.08 17.48
C ASN A 163 -6.01 -7.67 16.49
N ALA A 164 -6.47 -8.53 15.58
CA ALA A 164 -5.65 -9.04 14.49
C ALA A 164 -6.53 -9.53 13.34
N TYR A 165 -6.07 -9.30 12.10
CA TYR A 165 -6.75 -9.77 10.91
C TYR A 165 -5.71 -10.18 9.86
N LEU A 166 -5.89 -11.36 9.27
CA LEU A 166 -5.00 -11.89 8.24
C LEU A 166 -5.82 -12.39 7.05
N LEU A 167 -5.45 -11.95 5.85
CA LEU A 167 -5.97 -12.49 4.60
C LEU A 167 -4.95 -13.46 3.99
N ILE A 168 -5.33 -14.73 3.89
CA ILE A 168 -4.50 -15.80 3.33
C ILE A 168 -5.04 -16.12 1.94
N GLY A 169 -4.27 -15.74 0.92
CA GLY A 169 -4.53 -16.16 -0.46
C GLY A 169 -3.99 -17.57 -0.71
N LEU A 170 -4.89 -18.55 -0.75
CA LEU A 170 -4.63 -19.88 -1.31
C LEU A 170 -5.04 -19.88 -2.78
N SER A 171 -4.43 -20.73 -3.61
CA SER A 171 -4.49 -20.66 -5.09
C SER A 171 -5.87 -20.44 -5.74
N LYS A 172 -6.98 -20.77 -5.06
CA LYS A 172 -8.36 -20.48 -5.51
C LYS A 172 -9.25 -19.82 -4.47
N ASN A 173 -8.79 -19.67 -3.23
CA ASN A 173 -9.60 -19.22 -2.10
C ASN A 173 -8.85 -18.15 -1.32
N ILE A 174 -9.57 -17.13 -0.88
CA ILE A 174 -9.06 -16.20 0.12
C ILE A 174 -9.72 -16.59 1.44
N GLU A 175 -8.89 -16.97 2.41
CA GLU A 175 -9.34 -17.23 3.77
C GLU A 175 -8.99 -16.03 4.65
N SER A 176 -9.87 -15.73 5.61
CA SER A 176 -9.64 -14.69 6.61
C SER A 176 -9.48 -15.33 7.98
N LEU A 177 -8.38 -15.06 8.66
CA LEU A 177 -8.22 -15.35 10.08
C LEU A 177 -8.30 -14.04 10.87
N TYR A 178 -8.77 -14.11 12.11
CA TYR A 178 -8.79 -12.97 13.03
C TYR A 178 -8.57 -13.40 14.47
N GLY A 179 -8.36 -12.44 15.36
CA GLY A 179 -8.12 -12.68 16.78
C GLY A 179 -6.89 -13.55 17.03
N GLU A 180 -6.98 -14.45 18.00
CA GLU A 180 -5.86 -15.32 18.42
C GLU A 180 -5.33 -16.20 17.29
N ASN A 181 -6.21 -16.69 16.40
CA ASN A 181 -5.81 -17.50 15.25
C ASN A 181 -4.93 -16.70 14.28
N ALA A 182 -5.29 -15.44 14.00
CA ALA A 182 -4.45 -14.57 13.18
C ALA A 182 -3.13 -14.24 13.88
N GLN A 183 -3.16 -13.95 15.19
CA GLN A 183 -1.96 -13.65 15.96
C GLN A 183 -0.96 -14.81 15.97
N SER A 184 -1.43 -16.05 16.15
CA SER A 184 -0.56 -17.23 16.12
C SER A 184 0.15 -17.39 14.78
N VAL A 185 -0.58 -17.21 13.67
CA VAL A 185 0.02 -17.26 12.33
C VAL A 185 0.99 -16.10 12.11
N ILE A 186 0.62 -14.87 12.49
CA ILE A 186 1.50 -13.70 12.41
C ILE A 186 2.79 -13.94 13.20
N ALA A 187 2.70 -14.44 14.43
CA ALA A 187 3.86 -14.74 15.27
C ALA A 187 4.79 -15.81 14.64
N SER A 188 4.24 -16.77 13.89
CA SER A 188 5.02 -17.78 13.17
C SER A 188 5.72 -17.23 11.91
N ILE A 189 5.10 -16.27 11.22
CA ILE A 189 5.62 -15.69 9.97
C ILE A 189 6.62 -14.57 10.27
N VAL A 190 6.20 -13.66 11.14
CA VAL A 190 7.04 -12.60 11.69
C VAL A 190 7.92 -13.25 12.73
N LYS A 191 9.02 -13.86 12.27
CA LYS A 191 10.16 -14.17 13.14
C LYS A 191 10.51 -12.88 13.86
N HIS A 192 10.04 -12.72 15.09
CA HIS A 192 10.52 -11.69 15.99
C HIS A 192 11.99 -12.03 16.20
N ARG A 193 12.87 -11.43 15.40
CA ARG A 193 14.28 -11.42 15.74
C ARG A 193 14.36 -10.47 16.92
N GLU A 194 14.24 -10.98 18.14
CA GLU A 194 14.56 -10.11 19.29
C GLU A 194 15.90 -9.43 19.00
N TYR A 195 15.92 -8.11 19.14
CA TYR A 195 17.14 -7.36 18.93
C TYR A 195 18.14 -7.83 19.99
N GLN A 196 19.15 -8.60 19.58
CA GLN A 196 20.09 -9.23 20.50
C GLN A 196 21.16 -8.25 21.04
N GLY A 197 20.91 -6.94 20.95
CA GLY A 197 21.88 -5.90 21.23
C GLY A 197 22.90 -5.73 20.09
N GLY A 198 23.74 -4.70 20.20
CA GLY A 198 24.84 -4.43 19.26
C GLY A 198 24.53 -3.33 18.25
N ASN A 199 24.89 -3.56 16.99
CA ASN A 199 24.56 -2.68 15.86
C ASN A 199 23.29 -3.19 15.17
N ILE A 200 22.47 -2.27 14.69
CA ILE A 200 21.31 -2.61 13.86
C ILE A 200 21.83 -3.06 12.50
N GLN A 201 21.32 -4.19 11.99
CA GLN A 201 21.67 -4.73 10.67
C GLN A 201 20.48 -4.67 9.73
N GLY A 202 20.73 -4.41 8.45
CA GLY A 202 19.73 -4.51 7.40
C GLY A 202 20.35 -4.85 6.04
N THR A 203 19.52 -4.79 5.01
CA THR A 203 19.93 -4.99 3.63
C THR A 203 20.36 -3.67 3.02
N VAL A 204 21.57 -3.64 2.46
CA VAL A 204 22.06 -2.49 1.69
C VAL A 204 21.23 -2.32 0.43
N ALA A 205 20.48 -1.23 0.36
CA ALA A 205 19.65 -0.88 -0.80
C ALA A 205 20.37 0.07 -1.77
N ASN A 206 21.17 0.98 -1.23
CA ASN A 206 22.01 1.90 -1.99
C ASN A 206 23.25 2.30 -1.18
N VAL A 207 24.40 2.33 -1.86
CA VAL A 207 25.66 2.87 -1.33
C VAL A 207 25.84 4.29 -1.87
N SER A 208 26.61 5.13 -1.16
CA SER A 208 27.06 6.42 -1.70
C SER A 208 28.58 6.47 -1.78
N SER A 209 29.10 7.55 -2.36
CA SER A 209 30.54 7.83 -2.38
C SER A 209 31.16 7.96 -0.99
N THR A 210 30.35 8.21 0.04
CA THR A 210 30.80 8.25 1.44
C THR A 210 30.38 6.94 2.12
N PRO A 211 31.34 6.05 2.49
CA PRO A 211 31.07 4.72 3.06
C PRO A 211 30.26 4.76 4.36
N LYS A 212 30.57 5.74 5.20
CA LYS A 212 30.06 5.92 6.55
C LYS A 212 29.58 7.34 6.73
N ILE A 213 28.30 7.47 7.06
CA ILE A 213 27.67 8.77 7.28
C ILE A 213 27.24 8.86 8.73
N GLU A 214 27.60 9.97 9.37
CA GLU A 214 27.11 10.30 10.70
C GLU A 214 25.99 11.34 10.59
N GLY A 215 24.97 11.21 11.41
CA GLY A 215 23.90 12.20 11.47
C GLY A 215 22.94 11.93 12.62
N ARG A 216 22.14 12.94 12.96
CA ARG A 216 21.10 12.81 13.98
C ARG A 216 19.87 12.14 13.39
N VAL A 217 19.30 11.20 14.14
CA VAL A 217 18.08 10.49 13.76
C VAL A 217 16.89 11.44 13.78
N LYS A 218 16.10 11.42 12.71
CA LYS A 218 14.73 11.94 12.67
C LYS A 218 13.80 10.81 12.24
N LYS A 219 12.91 10.41 13.15
CA LYS A 219 11.90 9.40 12.88
C LYS A 219 10.70 10.05 12.24
N ILE A 220 10.19 9.40 11.20
CA ILE A 220 8.96 9.82 10.54
C ILE A 220 7.94 8.70 10.71
N PRO A 221 6.87 8.92 11.51
CA PRO A 221 5.83 7.91 11.66
C PRO A 221 5.08 7.77 10.34
N LEU A 222 4.87 6.53 9.90
CA LEU A 222 4.04 6.25 8.72
C LEU A 222 2.62 5.91 9.21
N ASP A 223 1.91 6.92 9.69
CA ASP A 223 0.54 6.79 10.18
C ASP A 223 -0.43 7.56 9.26
N TYR A 224 -1.09 6.82 8.38
CA TYR A 224 -2.10 7.38 7.47
C TYR A 224 -3.40 7.77 8.18
N SER A 225 -3.60 7.36 9.43
CA SER A 225 -4.77 7.77 10.23
C SER A 225 -4.58 9.14 10.88
N ASP A 226 -3.34 9.59 11.04
CA ASP A 226 -2.98 10.93 11.53
C ASP A 226 -2.00 11.64 10.57
N PHE A 227 -2.53 11.97 9.39
CA PHE A 227 -1.77 12.64 8.34
C PHE A 227 -1.24 14.01 8.77
N VAL A 228 -1.97 14.70 9.67
CA VAL A 228 -1.59 16.04 10.17
C VAL A 228 -0.30 15.94 10.96
N THR A 229 -0.23 15.03 11.93
CA THR A 229 0.98 14.81 12.73
C THR A 229 2.13 14.30 11.85
N MET A 230 1.87 13.36 10.95
CA MET A 230 2.90 12.85 10.03
C MET A 230 3.53 13.99 9.22
N LYS A 231 2.71 14.89 8.65
CA LYS A 231 3.19 16.03 7.86
C LYS A 231 3.95 17.05 8.71
N ALA A 232 3.50 17.31 9.94
CA ALA A 232 4.20 18.20 10.87
C ALA A 232 5.60 17.66 11.20
N VAL A 233 5.72 16.41 11.63
CA VAL A 233 7.01 15.76 11.96
C VAL A 233 7.94 15.75 10.75
N MET A 234 7.42 15.44 9.56
CA MET A 234 8.19 15.46 8.31
C MET A 234 8.74 16.86 8.00
N SER A 235 7.96 17.91 8.28
CA SER A 235 8.36 19.29 7.99
C SER A 235 9.52 19.78 8.86
N GLU A 236 9.65 19.24 10.08
CA GLU A 236 10.71 19.55 11.03
C GLU A 236 12.07 18.93 10.68
N MET A 237 12.10 17.94 9.79
CA MET A 237 13.34 17.30 9.37
C MET A 237 14.31 18.33 8.79
N LYS A 238 15.55 18.30 9.27
CA LYS A 238 16.64 19.18 8.86
C LYS A 238 17.51 18.52 7.81
N GLN A 239 18.22 19.34 7.04
CA GLN A 239 19.18 18.84 6.06
C GLN A 239 20.31 18.09 6.79
N GLY A 240 20.63 16.90 6.32
CA GLY A 240 21.71 16.08 6.84
C GLY A 240 21.31 15.11 7.97
N GLU A 241 20.05 15.11 8.40
CA GLU A 241 19.55 14.14 9.37
C GLU A 241 19.39 12.73 8.74
N ILE A 242 19.39 11.71 9.59
CA ILE A 242 19.18 10.31 9.21
C ILE A 242 17.70 10.01 9.31
N LEU A 243 17.05 9.72 8.18
CA LEU A 243 15.64 9.39 8.14
C LEU A 243 15.43 7.95 8.62
N VAL A 244 14.64 7.78 9.68
CA VAL A 244 14.25 6.46 10.19
C VAL A 244 12.73 6.30 10.08
N ALA A 245 12.25 5.27 9.41
CA ALA A 245 10.82 5.02 9.25
C ALA A 245 10.49 3.53 9.15
N GLN A 246 9.21 3.16 9.34
CA GLN A 246 8.81 1.77 9.14
C GLN A 246 9.00 1.36 7.67
N SER A 247 8.59 2.22 6.75
CA SER A 247 8.85 2.22 5.31
C SER A 247 8.76 3.66 4.81
N THR A 248 9.27 3.95 3.61
CA THR A 248 9.01 5.23 2.93
C THR A 248 7.77 5.14 2.05
N ALA A 249 7.18 6.29 1.71
CA ALA A 249 6.10 6.44 0.76
C ALA A 249 6.28 7.75 -0.05
N PRO A 250 5.52 7.97 -1.16
CA PRO A 250 5.65 9.18 -1.98
C PRO A 250 5.53 10.48 -1.18
N GLU A 251 4.72 10.49 -0.13
CA GLU A 251 4.50 11.66 0.73
C GLU A 251 5.77 12.07 1.47
N LEU A 252 6.67 11.12 1.75
CA LEU A 252 7.94 11.34 2.46
C LEU A 252 9.07 11.86 1.55
N LEU A 253 8.84 12.00 0.23
CA LEU A 253 9.84 12.49 -0.72
C LEU A 253 10.55 13.79 -0.28
N PRO A 254 9.86 14.82 0.27
CA PRO A 254 10.53 16.02 0.73
C PRO A 254 11.53 15.77 1.86
N ALA A 255 11.22 14.84 2.77
CA ALA A 255 12.13 14.43 3.84
C ALA A 255 13.28 13.56 3.31
N CYS A 256 13.00 12.61 2.40
CA CYS A 256 14.03 11.81 1.75
C CYS A 256 15.09 12.69 1.08
N LYS A 257 14.71 13.80 0.43
CA LYS A 257 15.65 14.75 -0.19
C LYS A 257 16.58 15.46 0.80
N LYS A 258 16.15 15.63 2.05
CA LYS A 258 16.95 16.27 3.11
C LYS A 258 17.88 15.28 3.81
N ALA A 259 17.62 13.98 3.68
CA ALA A 259 18.29 12.93 4.43
C ALA A 259 19.76 12.79 4.04
N ALA A 260 20.64 12.58 5.01
CA ALA A 260 22.00 12.11 4.74
C ALA A 260 22.05 10.60 4.53
N ALA A 261 21.16 9.84 5.18
CA ALA A 261 20.94 8.43 4.92
C ALA A 261 19.48 8.04 5.25
N ILE A 262 19.02 6.93 4.68
CA ILE A 262 17.66 6.39 4.89
C ILE A 262 17.76 5.01 5.54
N ILE A 263 17.02 4.81 6.62
CA ILE A 263 16.91 3.52 7.32
C ILE A 263 15.43 3.13 7.41
N THR A 264 15.08 1.92 6.96
CA THR A 264 13.73 1.40 7.14
C THR A 264 13.67 0.02 7.79
N ASN A 265 12.62 -0.21 8.58
CA ASN A 265 12.34 -1.54 9.15
C ASN A 265 11.89 -2.54 8.10
N VAL A 266 11.08 -2.09 7.15
CA VAL A 266 10.47 -2.89 6.09
C VAL A 266 10.97 -2.40 4.74
N GLY A 267 11.19 -3.34 3.83
CA GLY A 267 11.59 -3.05 2.46
C GLY A 267 12.64 -4.03 1.96
N GLY A 268 12.68 -4.22 0.64
CA GLY A 268 13.74 -4.94 -0.07
C GLY A 268 14.43 -4.04 -1.09
N LEU A 269 15.29 -4.64 -1.92
CA LEU A 269 16.08 -3.93 -2.95
C LEU A 269 15.26 -3.17 -4.00
N LEU A 270 13.97 -3.48 -4.11
CA LEU A 270 13.01 -2.86 -5.02
C LEU A 270 11.94 -2.02 -4.30
N SER A 271 12.11 -1.79 -2.99
CA SER A 271 11.19 -0.96 -2.22
C SER A 271 11.25 0.51 -2.66
N HIS A 272 10.21 1.28 -2.33
CA HIS A 272 10.19 2.72 -2.56
C HIS A 272 11.44 3.41 -1.97
N ALA A 273 11.86 3.02 -0.76
CA ALA A 273 13.05 3.56 -0.11
C ALA A 273 14.31 3.31 -0.94
N ALA A 274 14.46 2.09 -1.46
CA ALA A 274 15.58 1.70 -2.31
C ALA A 274 15.60 2.49 -3.62
N ILE A 275 14.45 2.65 -4.28
CA ILE A 275 14.33 3.39 -5.55
C ILE A 275 14.69 4.87 -5.34
N VAL A 276 14.04 5.53 -4.40
CA VAL A 276 14.25 6.96 -4.11
C VAL A 276 15.68 7.25 -3.67
N SER A 277 16.27 6.36 -2.87
CA SER A 277 17.65 6.53 -2.42
C SER A 277 18.65 6.55 -3.58
N ARG A 278 18.43 5.76 -4.64
CA ARG A 278 19.27 5.75 -5.84
C ARG A 278 19.07 7.02 -6.66
N GLU A 279 17.84 7.50 -6.78
CA GLU A 279 17.51 8.74 -7.49
C GLU A 279 18.20 9.96 -6.86
N PHE A 280 18.29 9.99 -5.53
CA PHE A 280 18.94 11.09 -4.79
C PHE A 280 20.40 10.82 -4.42
N ASN A 281 20.94 9.65 -4.78
CA ASN A 281 22.29 9.22 -4.43
C ASN A 281 22.57 9.27 -2.91
N ILE A 282 21.61 8.78 -2.11
CA ILE A 282 21.64 8.75 -0.65
C ILE A 282 21.86 7.30 -0.18
N PRO A 283 22.73 7.03 0.80
CA PRO A 283 22.86 5.70 1.41
C PRO A 283 21.55 5.21 1.99
N CYS A 284 21.27 3.92 1.81
CA CYS A 284 20.00 3.34 2.23
C CYS A 284 20.16 1.92 2.73
N ILE A 285 19.66 1.67 3.95
CA ILE A 285 19.59 0.36 4.58
C ILE A 285 18.12 0.06 4.84
N VAL A 286 17.60 -1.02 4.27
CA VAL A 286 16.20 -1.43 4.39
C VAL A 286 16.09 -2.77 5.10
N GLY A 287 14.91 -3.10 5.61
CA GLY A 287 14.70 -4.42 6.22
C GLY A 287 15.44 -4.60 7.54
N THR A 288 15.64 -3.52 8.30
CA THR A 288 16.32 -3.57 9.61
C THR A 288 15.49 -4.22 10.71
N VAL A 289 14.18 -4.36 10.47
CA VAL A 289 13.16 -4.93 11.36
C VAL A 289 12.91 -4.14 12.66
N HIS A 290 13.93 -3.54 13.28
CA HIS A 290 13.85 -2.94 14.63
C HIS A 290 14.42 -1.52 14.74
N ALA A 291 14.83 -0.86 13.65
CA ALA A 291 15.43 0.47 13.73
C ALA A 291 14.48 1.51 14.35
N THR A 292 13.18 1.46 14.04
CA THR A 292 12.21 2.43 14.59
C THR A 292 11.93 2.22 16.08
N GLU A 293 12.22 1.04 16.62
CA GLU A 293 12.01 0.66 18.01
C GLU A 293 13.27 0.95 18.84
N VAL A 294 14.44 0.76 18.25
CA VAL A 294 15.75 0.94 18.90
C VAL A 294 16.21 2.40 18.86
N LEU A 295 16.04 3.10 17.73
CA LEU A 295 16.50 4.47 17.56
C LEU A 295 15.45 5.48 18.08
N LYS A 296 15.94 6.57 18.67
CA LYS A 296 15.15 7.72 19.12
C LYS A 296 15.47 8.97 18.29
N ASP A 297 14.51 9.89 18.24
CA ASP A 297 14.77 11.21 17.65
C ASP A 297 15.94 11.88 18.37
N GLY A 298 16.88 12.42 17.59
CA GLY A 298 18.06 13.12 18.08
C GLY A 298 19.29 12.25 18.29
N ASP A 299 19.17 10.91 18.33
CA ASP A 299 20.31 10.00 18.48
C ASP A 299 21.35 10.26 17.38
N LEU A 300 22.62 10.36 17.75
CA LEU A 300 23.71 10.43 16.77
C LEU A 300 24.07 9.00 16.35
N VAL A 301 23.99 8.70 15.06
CA VAL A 301 24.28 7.37 14.53
C VAL A 301 25.31 7.42 13.40
N GLU A 302 26.13 6.38 13.30
CA GLU A 302 26.92 6.05 12.12
C GLU A 302 26.14 5.06 11.27
N VAL A 303 25.94 5.38 9.99
CA VAL A 303 25.34 4.51 8.97
C VAL A 303 26.45 4.04 8.04
N ASP A 304 26.78 2.76 8.12
CA ASP A 304 27.69 2.07 7.21
C ASP A 304 26.87 1.31 6.17
N ALA A 305 26.68 1.93 5.01
CA ALA A 305 25.89 1.35 3.94
C ALA A 305 26.69 0.37 3.07
N ASP A 306 28.00 0.23 3.26
CA ASP A 306 28.76 -0.84 2.60
C ASP A 306 28.53 -2.18 3.31
N ASN A 307 28.44 -2.15 4.63
CA ASN A 307 28.22 -3.34 5.47
C ASN A 307 26.78 -3.52 5.93
N GLY A 308 25.90 -2.54 5.67
CA GLY A 308 24.49 -2.61 6.05
C GLY A 308 24.28 -2.52 7.56
N THR A 309 25.11 -1.75 8.27
CA THR A 309 25.06 -1.61 9.73
C THR A 309 24.79 -0.17 10.17
N VAL A 310 24.02 -0.01 11.24
CA VAL A 310 23.79 1.27 11.91
C VAL A 310 24.23 1.14 13.36
N LYS A 311 25.05 2.08 13.82
CA LYS A 311 25.60 2.11 15.17
C LYS A 311 25.21 3.41 15.86
N ILE A 312 24.70 3.32 17.09
CA ILE A 312 24.49 4.50 17.93
C ILE A 312 25.84 4.97 18.47
N LEU A 313 26.17 6.23 18.22
CA LEU A 313 27.37 6.91 18.71
C LEU A 313 27.08 7.67 20.01
N GLU A 314 25.93 8.35 20.05
CA GLU A 314 25.46 9.15 21.19
C GLU A 314 23.94 9.04 21.29
N THR A 315 23.42 8.69 22.46
CA THR A 315 21.97 8.67 22.71
C THR A 315 21.47 10.06 23.07
N TYR A 316 20.34 10.46 22.52
CA TYR A 316 19.64 11.67 22.92
C TYR A 316 18.94 11.45 24.26
N GLU A 317 19.21 12.34 25.23
CA GLU A 317 18.55 12.34 26.55
C GLU A 317 17.10 12.84 26.48
#